data_AF-A0A2S0I5X8-F1
#
_entry.id   AF-A0A2S0I5X8-F1
#
_cell.length_a   1.000
_cell.length_b   1.000
_cell.length_c   1.000
_cell.angle_alpha   90.00
_cell.angle_beta   90.00
_cell.angle_gamma   90.00
#
_symmetry.space_group_name_H-M   'P 1'
#
loop_
_entity.id
_entity.type
_entity.pdbx_description
1 polymer ?
#
loop_
_entity_poly.entity_id
_entity_poly.type
_entity_poly.pdbx_seq_one_letter_code
_entity_poly.pdbx_strand_id
1 'polypeptide(L)'
;MSIFQKTTIALARSPAVGQAMRAMAARTSLAGRFVGGADVDEAVRTAERLREAHGIRASLFYLGEYVADRAAIDHNVNQAIDACRALAGAGLDVHVSVDPTAIGYMRDDALGEENARRIGTAMQRFGGQRGQRGQGRDWLVLDMEDSGIRDRTCALHRTLLEAGIPAGLTLQARRRRTPEDLAWAIRQRTSLRLVKGAFPERALDHAGRARIDQAYLDAAAIMLSREARESGFYPVFGTHDDRLAGAIIDLARERGWPAGSFEFEMLYGVRPDWQIALRRLGYNVRVYLPFGADWWPYAIRRVGENPRNAWLLARSLKSDGHYFG
;
A
#
# COMPACT_ATOMS: atom_id res chain seq x y z
N MET A 1 1.56 -24.25 -2.76
CA MET A 1 2.77 -23.41 -2.89
C MET A 1 3.73 -24.10 -3.82
N SER A 2 4.32 -23.39 -4.78
CA SER A 2 5.39 -23.97 -5.60
C SER A 2 6.66 -24.16 -4.76
N ILE A 3 7.54 -25.07 -5.18
CA ILE A 3 8.86 -25.30 -4.54
C ILE A 3 9.65 -23.97 -4.47
N PHE A 4 9.52 -23.14 -5.51
CA PHE A 4 10.14 -21.81 -5.60
C PHE A 4 9.65 -20.82 -4.53
N GLN A 5 8.35 -20.84 -4.19
CA GLN A 5 7.80 -20.01 -3.12
C GLN A 5 8.26 -20.48 -1.73
N LYS A 6 8.38 -21.80 -1.53
CA LYS A 6 8.89 -22.37 -0.27
C LYS A 6 10.36 -22.03 -0.05
N THR A 7 11.18 -22.09 -1.10
CA THR A 7 12.59 -21.72 -1.02
C THR A 7 12.79 -20.23 -0.81
N THR A 8 12.04 -19.35 -1.48
CA THR A 8 12.13 -17.89 -1.24
C THR A 8 11.72 -17.49 0.18
N ILE A 9 10.68 -18.11 0.75
CA ILE A 9 10.28 -17.86 2.15
C ILE A 9 11.35 -18.38 3.13
N ALA A 10 11.96 -19.54 2.87
CA ALA A 10 13.04 -20.07 3.70
C ALA A 10 14.31 -19.19 3.65
N LEU A 11 14.67 -18.71 2.46
CA LEU A 11 15.80 -17.77 2.26
C LEU A 11 15.54 -16.42 2.92
N ALA A 12 14.30 -15.89 2.87
CA ALA A 12 13.93 -14.62 3.51
C ALA A 12 13.96 -14.67 5.05
N ARG A 13 13.92 -15.87 5.65
CA ARG A 13 13.97 -16.10 7.11
C ARG A 13 15.37 -16.37 7.66
N SER A 14 16.41 -16.42 6.82
CA SER A 14 17.78 -16.71 7.26
C SER A 14 18.55 -15.42 7.61
N PRO A 15 19.01 -15.24 8.87
CA PRO A 15 19.78 -14.06 9.28
C PRO A 15 21.11 -13.90 8.53
N ALA A 16 21.79 -15.01 8.24
CA ALA A 16 23.06 -15.01 7.50
C ALA A 16 22.88 -14.60 6.04
N VAL A 17 21.79 -15.05 5.40
CA VAL A 17 21.40 -14.59 4.06
C VAL A 17 21.00 -13.12 4.11
N GLY A 18 20.25 -12.70 5.13
CA GLY A 18 19.91 -11.29 5.34
C GLY A 18 21.14 -10.39 5.44
N GLN A 19 22.17 -10.81 6.19
CA GLN A 19 23.41 -10.03 6.34
C GLN A 19 24.27 -10.01 5.07
N ALA A 20 24.48 -11.16 4.43
CA ALA A 20 25.22 -11.24 3.16
C ALA A 20 24.53 -10.44 2.04
N MET A 21 23.20 -10.47 2.00
CA MET A 21 22.45 -9.76 0.98
C MET A 21 22.30 -8.28 1.31
N ARG A 22 22.25 -7.84 2.59
CA ARG A 22 22.43 -6.42 2.97
C ARG A 22 23.78 -5.86 2.53
N ALA A 23 24.84 -6.69 2.55
CA ALA A 23 26.15 -6.31 2.03
C ALA A 23 26.19 -6.25 0.50
N MET A 24 25.48 -7.13 -0.20
CA MET A 24 25.36 -7.11 -1.67
C MET A 24 24.43 -6.00 -2.18
N ALA A 25 23.36 -5.72 -1.43
CA ALA A 25 22.43 -4.62 -1.53
C ALA A 25 23.10 -3.26 -1.49
N ALA A 26 23.97 -3.05 -0.49
CA ALA A 26 24.80 -1.85 -0.40
C ALA A 26 25.75 -1.67 -1.60
N ARG A 27 25.93 -2.72 -2.42
CA ARG A 27 26.77 -2.75 -3.62
C ARG A 27 25.97 -2.80 -4.93
N THR A 28 24.63 -2.75 -4.89
CA THR A 28 23.77 -2.86 -6.08
C THR A 28 22.62 -1.84 -6.07
N SER A 29 22.23 -1.33 -7.23
CA SER A 29 21.12 -0.37 -7.42
C SER A 29 19.71 -0.95 -7.17
N LEU A 30 19.64 -2.20 -6.71
CA LEU A 30 18.40 -2.98 -6.55
C LEU A 30 17.52 -2.47 -5.41
N ALA A 31 18.13 -1.97 -4.33
CA ALA A 31 17.41 -1.40 -3.17
C ALA A 31 16.56 -0.20 -3.59
N GLY A 32 17.20 0.79 -4.25
CA GLY A 32 16.57 2.05 -4.64
C GLY A 32 15.50 1.92 -5.73
N ARG A 33 15.36 0.74 -6.33
CA ARG A 33 14.30 0.47 -7.32
C ARG A 33 12.95 0.16 -6.68
N PHE A 34 12.93 -0.59 -5.58
CA PHE A 34 11.68 -1.06 -4.94
C PHE A 34 11.42 -0.47 -3.56
N VAL A 35 12.39 0.29 -3.05
CA VAL A 35 12.36 0.97 -1.76
C VAL A 35 12.60 2.45 -2.01
N GLY A 36 11.79 3.30 -1.40
CA GLY A 36 11.89 4.76 -1.53
C GLY A 36 13.09 5.36 -0.82
N GLY A 37 13.69 4.64 0.13
CA GLY A 37 14.82 5.10 0.93
C GLY A 37 15.16 4.16 2.08
N ALA A 38 16.38 4.26 2.60
CA ALA A 38 16.81 3.54 3.79
C ALA A 38 16.17 4.10 5.07
N ASP A 39 15.75 5.37 5.05
CA ASP A 39 15.11 6.09 6.16
C ASP A 39 13.94 6.96 5.67
N VAL A 40 13.30 7.65 6.62
CA VAL A 40 12.16 8.54 6.37
C VAL A 40 12.53 9.69 5.44
N ASP A 41 13.70 10.30 5.62
CA ASP A 41 14.10 11.49 4.89
C ASP A 41 14.37 11.15 3.41
N GLU A 42 15.02 10.01 3.15
CA GLU A 42 15.19 9.50 1.79
C GLU A 42 13.86 9.17 1.13
N ALA A 43 12.94 8.52 1.87
CA ALA A 43 11.61 8.19 1.36
C ALA A 43 10.80 9.43 0.98
N VAL A 44 10.84 10.47 1.82
CA VAL A 44 10.18 11.75 1.54
C VAL A 44 10.81 12.45 0.35
N ARG A 45 12.14 12.51 0.24
CA ARG A 45 12.81 13.04 -0.96
C ARG A 45 12.38 12.31 -2.23
N THR A 46 12.20 11.00 -2.16
CA THR A 46 11.67 10.21 -3.29
C THR A 46 10.23 10.57 -3.62
N ALA A 47 9.37 10.75 -2.61
CA ALA A 47 7.99 11.20 -2.81
C ALA A 47 7.91 12.62 -3.40
N GLU A 48 8.78 13.54 -3.00
CA GLU A 48 8.89 14.90 -3.56
C GLU A 48 9.22 14.84 -5.05
N ARG A 49 10.27 14.10 -5.43
CA ARG A 49 10.67 13.94 -6.84
C ARG A 49 9.54 13.36 -7.69
N LEU A 50 8.82 12.36 -7.19
CA LEU A 50 7.67 11.76 -7.90
C LEU A 50 6.53 12.77 -8.10
N ARG A 51 6.22 13.58 -7.08
CA ARG A 51 5.21 14.64 -7.18
C ARG A 51 5.64 15.70 -8.18
N GLU A 52 6.89 16.16 -8.11
CA GLU A 52 7.39 17.28 -8.91
C GLU A 52 7.56 16.89 -10.38
N ALA A 53 8.16 15.74 -10.67
CA ALA A 53 8.44 15.32 -12.03
C ALA A 53 7.19 14.78 -12.76
N HIS A 54 6.27 14.14 -12.04
CA HIS A 54 5.20 13.35 -12.67
C HIS A 54 3.81 13.59 -12.07
N GLY A 55 3.69 14.41 -11.03
CA GLY A 55 2.45 14.57 -10.28
C GLY A 55 1.99 13.28 -9.58
N ILE A 56 2.89 12.32 -9.36
CA ILE A 56 2.60 11.04 -8.70
C ILE A 56 2.70 11.23 -7.19
N ARG A 57 1.71 10.73 -6.45
CA ARG A 57 1.68 10.80 -4.98
C ARG A 57 2.31 9.55 -4.37
N ALA A 58 2.57 9.56 -3.06
CA ALA A 58 3.12 8.40 -2.36
C ALA A 58 2.25 7.98 -1.15
N SER A 59 2.28 6.70 -0.81
CA SER A 59 1.89 6.15 0.50
C SER A 59 3.14 5.59 1.13
N LEU A 60 3.64 6.17 2.23
CA LEU A 60 4.83 5.66 2.90
C LEU A 60 4.49 4.42 3.73
N PHE A 61 5.31 3.38 3.63
CA PHE A 61 5.17 2.16 4.41
C PHE A 61 6.53 1.80 5.02
N TYR A 62 6.59 1.76 6.35
CA TYR A 62 7.83 1.37 7.02
C TYR A 62 8.01 -0.15 6.97
N LEU A 63 9.17 -0.59 6.49
CA LEU A 63 9.59 -1.99 6.47
C LEU A 63 10.13 -2.40 7.85
N GLY A 64 9.22 -2.55 8.80
CA GLY A 64 9.52 -3.04 10.14
C GLY A 64 9.54 -4.56 10.23
N GLU A 65 10.07 -5.07 11.35
CA GLU A 65 10.01 -6.49 11.65
C GLU A 65 8.58 -6.92 12.08
N TYR A 66 8.15 -8.12 11.68
CA TYR A 66 6.92 -8.75 12.19
C TYR A 66 7.19 -9.26 13.61
N VAL A 67 6.76 -8.50 14.62
CA VAL A 67 7.26 -8.68 16.00
C VAL A 67 6.17 -8.65 17.05
N ALA A 68 6.34 -9.51 18.06
CA ALA A 68 5.64 -9.42 19.35
C ALA A 68 6.45 -8.63 20.40
N ASP A 69 7.70 -8.27 20.08
CA ASP A 69 8.56 -7.48 20.96
C ASP A 69 8.08 -6.03 21.05
N ARG A 70 8.03 -5.49 22.29
CA ARG A 70 7.46 -4.17 22.54
C ARG A 70 8.33 -3.06 21.96
N ALA A 71 9.65 -3.18 22.07
CA ALA A 71 10.56 -2.16 21.58
C ALA A 71 10.52 -2.06 20.05
N ALA A 72 10.45 -3.20 19.36
CA ALA A 72 10.28 -3.23 17.92
C ALA A 72 8.91 -2.66 17.46
N ILE A 73 7.82 -2.97 18.18
CA ILE A 73 6.50 -2.36 17.93
C ILE A 73 6.58 -0.83 18.10
N ASP A 74 7.15 -0.35 19.21
CA ASP A 74 7.27 1.08 19.48
C ASP A 74 8.15 1.77 18.42
N HIS A 75 9.20 1.11 17.94
CA HIS A 75 10.01 1.60 16.82
C HIS A 75 9.19 1.72 15.52
N ASN A 76 8.45 0.68 15.12
CA ASN A 76 7.59 0.71 13.94
C ASN A 76 6.59 1.88 13.98
N VAL A 77 5.97 2.09 15.15
CA VAL A 77 5.00 3.17 15.39
C VAL A 77 5.68 4.54 15.27
N ASN A 78 6.87 4.71 15.85
CA ASN A 78 7.61 5.96 15.76
C ASN A 78 8.03 6.27 14.32
N GLN A 79 8.45 5.26 13.54
CA GLN A 79 8.79 5.43 12.13
C GLN A 79 7.58 5.89 11.29
N ALA A 80 6.37 5.37 11.57
CA ALA A 80 5.15 5.83 10.92
C ALA A 80 4.79 7.28 11.31
N ILE A 81 4.97 7.65 12.58
CA ILE A 81 4.75 9.03 13.07
C ILE A 81 5.77 10.00 12.46
N ASP A 82 7.03 9.59 12.36
CA ASP A 82 8.10 10.38 11.76
C ASP A 82 7.86 10.59 10.27
N ALA A 83 7.39 9.56 9.56
CA ALA A 83 6.93 9.70 8.18
C ALA A 83 5.77 10.71 8.06
N CYS A 84 4.81 10.70 8.99
CA CYS A 84 3.73 11.69 8.98
C CYS A 84 4.26 13.13 9.09
N ARG A 85 5.20 13.35 10.02
CA ARG A 85 5.84 14.65 10.24
C ARG A 85 6.64 15.11 9.02
N ALA A 86 7.46 14.23 8.45
CA ALA A 86 8.34 14.56 7.34
C ALA A 86 7.55 14.84 6.05
N LEU A 87 6.49 14.05 5.77
CA LEU A 87 5.58 14.32 4.64
C LEU A 87 4.93 15.70 4.75
N ALA A 88 4.42 16.05 5.93
CA ALA A 88 3.82 17.37 6.16
C ALA A 88 4.84 18.50 5.97
N GLY A 89 6.06 18.33 6.49
CA GLY A 89 7.16 19.29 6.33
C GLY A 89 7.52 19.55 4.85
N ALA A 90 7.44 18.51 4.01
CA ALA A 90 7.64 18.58 2.56
C ALA A 90 6.41 19.08 1.77
N GLY A 91 5.33 19.46 2.45
CA GLY A 91 4.07 19.84 1.80
C GLY A 91 3.39 18.68 1.05
N LEU A 92 3.74 17.42 1.35
CA LEU A 92 3.19 16.21 0.73
C LEU A 92 1.97 15.68 1.49
N ASP A 93 1.19 14.83 0.82
CA ASP A 93 0.05 14.15 1.44
C ASP A 93 0.55 13.31 2.61
N VAL A 94 -0.07 13.46 3.78
CA VAL A 94 0.26 12.67 4.96
C VAL A 94 -0.46 11.33 4.86
N HIS A 95 0.06 10.49 3.97
CA HIS A 95 -0.52 9.21 3.62
C HIS A 95 0.45 8.10 3.99
N VAL A 96 0.09 7.32 5.01
CA VAL A 96 0.92 6.24 5.54
C VAL A 96 0.14 4.93 5.55
N SER A 97 0.80 3.83 5.19
CA SER A 97 0.25 2.48 5.30
C SER A 97 0.91 1.75 6.47
N VAL A 98 0.12 0.95 7.18
CA VAL A 98 0.61 0.11 8.29
C VAL A 98 -0.03 -1.27 8.24
N ASP A 99 0.76 -2.30 8.51
CA ASP A 99 0.26 -3.64 8.83
C ASP A 99 -0.18 -3.63 10.32
N PRO A 100 -1.45 -3.98 10.65
CA PRO A 100 -1.90 -4.07 12.04
C PRO A 100 -1.00 -4.93 12.93
N THR A 101 -0.46 -6.02 12.41
CA THR A 101 0.47 -6.87 13.17
C THR A 101 1.75 -6.15 13.57
N ALA A 102 2.25 -5.23 12.73
CA ALA A 102 3.47 -4.45 12.99
C ALA A 102 3.30 -3.39 14.08
N ILE A 103 2.06 -3.05 14.43
CA ILE A 103 1.74 -2.04 15.46
C ILE A 103 1.17 -2.64 16.75
N GLY A 104 1.17 -3.97 16.90
CA GLY A 104 0.94 -4.63 18.19
C GLY A 104 -0.20 -5.65 18.25
N TYR A 105 -0.97 -5.85 17.17
CA TYR A 105 -2.10 -6.80 17.16
C TYR A 105 -1.72 -8.28 17.32
N MET A 106 -0.45 -8.64 17.18
CA MET A 106 0.04 -9.99 17.50
C MET A 106 0.25 -10.21 18.99
N ARG A 107 0.28 -9.13 19.78
CA ARG A 107 0.55 -9.17 21.22
C ARG A 107 -0.71 -8.91 22.02
N ASP A 108 -1.40 -7.82 21.72
CA ASP A 108 -2.57 -7.35 22.47
C ASP A 108 -3.39 -6.40 21.60
N ASP A 109 -4.70 -6.60 21.55
CA ASP A 109 -5.59 -5.81 20.70
C ASP A 109 -5.64 -4.34 21.19
N ALA A 110 -5.64 -4.09 22.49
CA ALA A 110 -5.66 -2.72 23.04
C ALA A 110 -4.37 -1.95 22.71
N LEU A 111 -3.21 -2.61 22.76
CA LEU A 111 -1.94 -2.05 22.31
C LEU A 111 -1.98 -1.67 20.81
N GLY A 112 -2.51 -2.56 19.97
CA GLY A 112 -2.67 -2.32 18.54
C GLY A 112 -3.58 -1.11 18.26
N GLU A 113 -4.72 -1.02 18.94
CA GLU A 113 -5.66 0.11 18.84
C GLU A 113 -5.05 1.42 19.33
N GLU A 114 -4.35 1.40 20.46
CA GLU A 114 -3.66 2.57 21.00
C GLU A 114 -2.62 3.10 20.01
N ASN A 115 -1.80 2.22 19.45
CA ASN A 115 -0.78 2.60 18.49
C ASN A 115 -1.36 3.12 17.18
N ALA A 116 -2.42 2.51 16.66
CA ALA A 116 -3.14 3.02 15.50
C ALA A 116 -3.69 4.43 15.75
N ARG A 117 -4.26 4.68 16.94
CA ARG A 117 -4.74 6.01 17.35
C ARG A 117 -3.60 7.02 17.42
N ARG A 118 -2.46 6.64 18.01
CA ARG A 118 -1.26 7.50 18.07
C ARG A 118 -0.81 7.93 16.67
N ILE A 119 -0.72 6.99 15.73
CA ILE A 119 -0.35 7.28 14.34
C ILE A 119 -1.41 8.16 13.66
N GLY A 120 -2.69 7.83 13.80
CA GLY A 120 -3.80 8.58 13.22
C GLY A 120 -3.89 10.03 13.75
N THR A 121 -3.69 10.24 15.05
CA THR A 121 -3.63 11.57 15.65
C THR A 121 -2.41 12.35 15.16
N ALA A 122 -1.24 11.71 15.02
CA ALA A 122 -0.08 12.35 14.42
C ALA A 122 -0.35 12.77 12.97
N MET A 123 -0.96 11.88 12.17
CA MET A 123 -1.35 12.16 10.79
C MET A 123 -2.29 13.37 10.71
N GLN A 124 -3.33 13.45 11.53
CA GLN A 124 -4.24 14.61 11.57
C GLN A 124 -3.53 15.89 11.97
N ARG A 125 -2.71 15.82 13.04
CA ARG A 125 -1.96 16.96 13.55
C ARG A 125 -1.04 17.55 12.50
N PHE A 126 -0.24 16.71 11.85
CA PHE A 126 0.74 17.17 10.85
C PHE A 126 0.06 17.53 9.52
N GLY A 127 -0.97 16.79 9.09
CA GLY A 127 -1.76 17.11 7.91
C GLY A 127 -2.42 18.48 7.99
N GLY A 128 -2.98 18.83 9.14
CA GLY A 128 -3.56 20.16 9.40
C GLY A 128 -2.57 21.32 9.31
N GLN A 129 -1.27 21.06 9.47
CA GLN A 129 -0.21 22.07 9.37
C GLN A 129 0.20 22.40 7.93
N ARG A 130 -0.26 21.62 6.95
CA ARG A 130 0.15 21.74 5.54
C ARG A 130 -0.48 22.95 4.82
N GLY A 131 -1.51 23.56 5.40
CA GLY A 131 -2.20 24.74 4.87
C GLY A 131 -2.77 24.53 3.46
N GLN A 132 -2.99 25.61 2.71
CA GLN A 132 -3.52 25.57 1.33
C GLN A 132 -2.59 24.90 0.31
N ARG A 133 -1.36 24.52 0.69
CA ARG A 133 -0.40 23.80 -0.18
C ARG A 133 -0.81 22.34 -0.39
N GLY A 134 -1.66 21.78 0.48
CA GLY A 134 -2.13 20.40 0.39
C GLY A 134 -3.40 20.23 -0.46
N GLN A 135 -3.26 19.84 -1.72
CA GLN A 135 -4.40 19.47 -2.59
C GLN A 135 -4.72 17.96 -2.53
N GLY A 136 -4.37 17.31 -1.42
CA GLY A 136 -4.52 15.86 -1.31
C GLY A 136 -5.12 15.41 0.00
N ARG A 137 -5.06 14.10 0.23
CA ARG A 137 -5.78 13.46 1.32
C ARG A 137 -4.81 12.82 2.27
N ASP A 138 -4.99 13.12 3.54
CA ASP A 138 -4.21 12.56 4.63
C ASP A 138 -4.97 11.35 5.18
N TRP A 139 -4.33 10.18 5.16
CA TRP A 139 -4.95 8.92 5.58
C TRP A 139 -3.93 8.01 6.29
N LEU A 140 -4.36 7.41 7.38
CA LEU A 140 -3.78 6.18 7.89
C LEU A 140 -4.45 5.00 7.19
N VAL A 141 -3.74 4.31 6.30
CA VAL A 141 -4.27 3.14 5.59
C VAL A 141 -3.88 1.86 6.32
N LEU A 142 -4.88 1.09 6.73
CA LEU A 142 -4.70 -0.23 7.30
C LEU A 142 -4.55 -1.26 6.17
N ASP A 143 -3.37 -1.85 6.10
CA ASP A 143 -3.09 -2.93 5.15
C ASP A 143 -3.78 -4.22 5.60
N MET A 144 -4.22 -5.01 4.62
CA MET A 144 -4.97 -6.24 4.87
C MET A 144 -4.08 -7.46 4.68
N GLU A 145 -3.83 -8.13 5.79
CA GLU A 145 -2.98 -9.30 5.88
C GLU A 145 -3.80 -10.58 5.64
N ASP A 146 -3.57 -11.66 6.40
CA ASP A 146 -4.31 -12.91 6.29
C ASP A 146 -5.67 -12.88 7.03
N SER A 147 -6.45 -13.95 6.86
CA SER A 147 -7.79 -14.07 7.45
C SER A 147 -7.81 -14.02 8.99
N GLY A 148 -6.71 -14.34 9.68
CA GLY A 148 -6.62 -14.37 11.14
C GLY A 148 -6.60 -13.01 11.81
N ILE A 149 -6.31 -11.93 11.07
CA ILE A 149 -6.36 -10.55 11.57
C ILE A 149 -7.47 -9.72 10.91
N ARG A 150 -8.06 -10.17 9.80
CA ARG A 150 -9.03 -9.41 9.00
C ARG A 150 -10.15 -8.77 9.82
N ASP A 151 -10.84 -9.54 10.66
CA ASP A 151 -12.00 -9.03 11.41
C ASP A 151 -11.57 -7.96 12.43
N ARG A 152 -10.38 -8.12 13.03
CA ARG A 152 -9.77 -7.13 13.93
C ARG A 152 -9.34 -5.87 13.16
N THR A 153 -8.77 -6.00 11.97
CA THR A 153 -8.44 -4.87 11.09
C THR A 153 -9.67 -4.06 10.70
N CYS A 154 -10.77 -4.73 10.34
CA CYS A 154 -12.03 -4.05 10.00
C CYS A 154 -12.71 -3.42 11.23
N ALA A 155 -12.58 -4.04 12.42
CA ALA A 155 -13.03 -3.43 13.66
C ALA A 155 -12.24 -2.16 13.99
N LEU A 156 -10.91 -2.21 13.91
CA LEU A 156 -10.04 -1.05 14.08
C LEU A 156 -10.41 0.09 13.14
N HIS A 157 -10.62 -0.22 11.85
CA HIS A 157 -11.02 0.78 10.86
C HIS A 157 -12.28 1.54 11.29
N ARG A 158 -13.29 0.82 11.78
CA ARG A 158 -14.53 1.42 12.33
C ARG A 158 -14.23 2.31 13.53
N THR A 159 -13.47 1.81 14.50
CA THR A 159 -13.11 2.55 15.71
C THR A 159 -12.36 3.85 15.38
N LEU A 160 -11.46 3.84 14.39
CA LEU A 160 -10.76 5.05 13.95
C LEU A 160 -11.72 6.06 13.31
N LEU A 161 -12.62 5.61 12.43
CA LEU A 161 -13.62 6.49 11.82
C LEU A 161 -14.59 7.08 12.85
N GLU A 162 -15.05 6.29 13.82
CA GLU A 162 -15.91 6.72 14.93
C GLU A 162 -15.20 7.75 15.83
N ALA A 163 -13.88 7.63 16.00
CA ALA A 163 -13.05 8.60 16.69
C ALA A 163 -12.74 9.87 15.84
N GLY A 164 -13.28 9.97 14.62
CA GLY A 164 -13.06 11.09 13.71
C GLY A 164 -11.66 11.10 13.08
N ILE A 165 -10.93 9.98 13.12
CA ILE A 165 -9.60 9.82 12.51
C ILE A 165 -9.79 9.34 11.07
N PRO A 166 -9.31 10.08 10.05
CA PRO A 166 -9.30 9.61 8.67
C PRO A 166 -8.46 8.33 8.52
N ALA A 167 -9.15 7.20 8.40
CA ALA A 167 -8.54 5.89 8.19
C ALA A 167 -9.01 5.26 6.88
N GLY A 168 -8.07 4.75 6.10
CA GLY A 168 -8.33 3.92 4.94
C GLY A 168 -8.25 2.43 5.29
N LEU A 169 -8.85 1.58 4.47
CA LEU A 169 -8.81 0.13 4.62
C LEU A 169 -8.39 -0.54 3.32
N THR A 170 -7.58 -1.59 3.39
CA THR A 170 -7.34 -2.48 2.24
C THR A 170 -8.32 -3.65 2.26
N LEU A 171 -8.88 -4.04 1.11
CA LEU A 171 -9.64 -5.28 0.93
C LEU A 171 -9.11 -6.09 -0.26
N GLN A 172 -9.34 -7.40 -0.21
CA GLN A 172 -8.76 -8.36 -1.15
C GLN A 172 -9.85 -8.95 -2.05
N ALA A 173 -9.86 -8.61 -3.34
CA ALA A 173 -10.85 -9.07 -4.31
C ALA A 173 -10.95 -10.60 -4.43
N ARG A 174 -9.87 -11.34 -4.12
CA ARG A 174 -9.89 -12.81 -4.12
C ARG A 174 -10.84 -13.43 -3.10
N ARG A 175 -11.23 -12.71 -2.03
CA ARG A 175 -12.09 -13.26 -0.97
C ARG A 175 -13.54 -13.22 -1.42
N ARG A 176 -14.26 -14.35 -1.24
CA ARG A 176 -15.68 -14.45 -1.61
C ARG A 176 -16.57 -13.46 -0.84
N ARG A 177 -16.14 -13.07 0.36
CA ARG A 177 -16.85 -12.15 1.28
C ARG A 177 -16.64 -10.66 1.00
N THR A 178 -15.77 -10.31 0.06
CA THR A 178 -15.41 -8.90 -0.21
C THR A 178 -16.62 -8.03 -0.60
N PRO A 179 -17.62 -8.52 -1.37
CA PRO A 179 -18.82 -7.75 -1.65
C PRO A 179 -19.59 -7.32 -0.38
N GLU A 180 -19.72 -8.23 0.60
CA GLU A 180 -20.39 -7.98 1.87
C GLU A 180 -19.62 -6.94 2.70
N ASP A 181 -18.29 -7.06 2.72
CA ASP A 181 -17.41 -6.14 3.42
C ASP A 181 -17.45 -4.72 2.80
N LEU A 182 -17.54 -4.63 1.47
CA LEU A 182 -17.69 -3.37 0.75
C LEU A 182 -19.03 -2.71 1.02
N ALA A 183 -20.11 -3.46 1.20
CA ALA A 183 -21.45 -2.90 1.40
C ALA A 183 -21.49 -1.93 2.58
N TRP A 184 -20.79 -2.23 3.68
CA TRP A 184 -20.67 -1.29 4.79
C TRP A 184 -19.71 -0.12 4.46
N ALA A 185 -18.56 -0.42 3.87
CA ALA A 185 -17.49 0.57 3.65
C ALA A 185 -17.90 1.69 2.67
N ILE A 186 -18.65 1.38 1.61
CA ILE A 186 -19.08 2.38 0.63
C ILE A 186 -20.06 3.41 1.18
N ARG A 187 -20.67 3.17 2.35
CA ARG A 187 -21.51 4.14 3.04
C ARG A 187 -20.75 5.09 3.95
N GLN A 188 -19.44 4.90 4.08
CA GLN A 188 -18.59 5.71 4.93
C GLN A 188 -17.78 6.71 4.10
N ARG A 189 -17.48 7.86 4.69
CA ARG A 189 -16.50 8.81 4.15
C ARG A 189 -15.08 8.31 4.43
N THR A 190 -14.70 7.22 3.77
CA THR A 190 -13.41 6.52 3.94
C THR A 190 -12.69 6.38 2.61
N SER A 191 -11.38 6.19 2.65
CA SER A 191 -10.63 5.61 1.53
C SER A 191 -10.66 4.08 1.63
N LEU A 192 -10.74 3.39 0.49
CA LEU A 192 -10.60 1.93 0.45
C LEU A 192 -9.76 1.49 -0.73
N ARG A 193 -8.70 0.75 -0.41
CA ARG A 193 -7.78 0.13 -1.37
C ARG A 193 -8.21 -1.28 -1.71
N LEU A 194 -8.65 -1.49 -2.94
CA LEU A 194 -8.92 -2.81 -3.47
C LEU A 194 -7.66 -3.39 -4.11
N VAL A 195 -7.24 -4.56 -3.65
CA VAL A 195 -6.12 -5.33 -4.24
C VAL A 195 -6.61 -6.72 -4.67
N LYS A 196 -5.86 -7.43 -5.51
CA LYS A 196 -6.16 -8.86 -5.77
C LYS A 196 -6.02 -9.71 -4.51
N GLY A 197 -5.03 -9.40 -3.67
CA GLY A 197 -4.71 -10.09 -2.42
C GLY A 197 -3.50 -11.02 -2.52
N ALA A 198 -2.52 -10.80 -1.65
CA ALA A 198 -1.22 -11.49 -1.66
C ALA A 198 -1.21 -12.84 -0.94
N PHE A 199 -2.19 -13.10 -0.06
CA PHE A 199 -2.27 -14.29 0.78
C PHE A 199 -3.38 -15.25 0.29
N PRO A 200 -3.05 -16.35 -0.42
CA PRO A 200 -4.04 -17.30 -0.90
C PRO A 200 -4.55 -18.23 0.20
N GLU A 201 -5.87 -18.30 0.40
CA GLU A 201 -6.50 -19.30 1.27
C GLU A 201 -7.69 -19.94 0.54
N ARG A 202 -7.45 -21.14 0.00
CA ARG A 202 -8.37 -21.81 -0.93
C ARG A 202 -9.80 -21.94 -0.41
N ALA A 203 -9.96 -22.17 0.89
CA ALA A 203 -11.27 -22.33 1.52
C ALA A 203 -12.12 -21.06 1.45
N LEU A 204 -11.49 -19.88 1.43
CA LEU A 204 -12.17 -18.57 1.48
C LEU A 204 -12.17 -17.84 0.13
N ASP A 205 -11.31 -18.28 -0.79
CA ASP A 205 -11.04 -17.57 -2.04
C ASP A 205 -11.97 -17.98 -3.20
N HIS A 206 -12.08 -17.09 -4.18
CA HIS A 206 -12.42 -17.45 -5.54
C HIS A 206 -11.33 -18.33 -6.16
N ALA A 207 -11.74 -19.33 -6.95
CA ALA A 207 -10.83 -20.28 -7.58
C ALA A 207 -10.40 -19.81 -8.99
N GLY A 208 -9.10 -19.73 -9.21
CA GLY A 208 -8.51 -19.45 -10.53
C GLY A 208 -8.41 -17.97 -10.88
N ARG A 209 -7.46 -17.65 -11.76
CA ARG A 209 -7.11 -16.26 -12.12
C ARG A 209 -8.29 -15.49 -12.73
N ALA A 210 -8.99 -16.10 -13.69
CA ALA A 210 -10.12 -15.46 -14.36
C ALA A 210 -11.23 -15.07 -13.37
N ARG A 211 -11.56 -15.94 -12.41
CA ARG A 211 -12.59 -15.62 -11.42
C ARG A 211 -12.14 -14.54 -10.44
N ILE A 212 -10.86 -14.51 -10.05
CA ILE A 212 -10.29 -13.45 -9.20
C ILE A 212 -10.29 -12.11 -9.94
N ASP A 213 -9.94 -12.10 -11.23
CA ASP A 213 -9.96 -10.88 -12.05
C ASP A 213 -11.40 -10.38 -12.20
N GLN A 214 -12.38 -11.27 -12.42
CA GLN A 214 -13.80 -10.92 -12.41
C GLN A 214 -14.24 -10.38 -11.04
N ALA A 215 -13.87 -11.04 -9.94
CA ALA A 215 -14.22 -10.58 -8.59
C ALA A 215 -13.62 -9.19 -8.28
N TYR A 216 -12.46 -8.87 -8.83
CA TYR A 216 -11.88 -7.53 -8.74
C TYR A 216 -12.75 -6.49 -9.46
N LEU A 217 -13.24 -6.79 -10.67
CA LEU A 217 -14.14 -5.90 -11.40
C LEU A 217 -15.52 -5.80 -10.75
N ASP A 218 -16.06 -6.89 -10.22
CA ASP A 218 -17.32 -6.91 -9.46
C ASP A 218 -17.20 -5.99 -8.23
N ALA A 219 -16.11 -6.11 -7.47
CA ALA A 219 -15.81 -5.25 -6.33
C ALA A 219 -15.59 -3.78 -6.73
N ALA A 220 -14.87 -3.53 -7.84
CA ALA A 220 -14.69 -2.18 -8.36
C ALA A 220 -16.01 -1.54 -8.79
N ALA A 221 -16.95 -2.33 -9.32
CA ALA A 221 -18.30 -1.88 -9.61
C ALA A 221 -19.06 -1.49 -8.34
N ILE A 222 -18.92 -2.21 -7.22
CA ILE A 222 -19.53 -1.78 -5.95
C ILE A 222 -18.93 -0.45 -5.48
N MET A 223 -17.60 -0.31 -5.57
CA MET A 223 -16.86 0.90 -5.19
C MET A 223 -17.17 2.11 -6.07
N LEU A 224 -17.56 1.90 -7.33
CA LEU A 224 -17.98 2.93 -8.27
C LEU A 224 -19.52 3.03 -8.38
N SER A 225 -20.25 2.55 -7.38
CA SER A 225 -21.71 2.73 -7.32
C SER A 225 -22.10 4.19 -7.07
N ARG A 226 -23.37 4.50 -7.33
CA ARG A 226 -23.94 5.81 -6.99
C ARG A 226 -23.90 6.06 -5.47
N GLU A 227 -24.23 5.06 -4.67
CA GLU A 227 -24.18 5.11 -3.20
C GLU A 227 -22.78 5.48 -2.70
N ALA A 228 -21.74 4.82 -3.23
CA ALA A 228 -20.34 5.15 -2.91
C ALA A 228 -20.00 6.62 -3.27
N ARG A 229 -20.49 7.12 -4.40
CA ARG A 229 -20.21 8.51 -4.82
C ARG A 229 -20.86 9.52 -3.88
N GLU A 230 -22.10 9.25 -3.46
CA GLU A 230 -22.91 10.15 -2.63
C GLU A 230 -22.46 10.17 -1.16
N SER A 231 -21.86 9.09 -0.65
CA SER A 231 -21.34 9.02 0.72
C SER A 231 -20.00 9.73 0.94
N GLY A 232 -19.31 10.13 -0.14
CA GLY A 232 -17.95 10.66 -0.09
C GLY A 232 -16.87 9.59 0.08
N PHE A 233 -17.19 8.33 -0.18
CA PHE A 233 -16.23 7.23 -0.29
C PHE A 233 -15.18 7.52 -1.37
N TYR A 234 -13.92 7.15 -1.11
CA TYR A 234 -12.79 7.37 -2.02
C TYR A 234 -12.18 6.04 -2.49
N PRO A 235 -12.52 5.58 -3.71
CA PRO A 235 -12.00 4.34 -4.27
C PRO A 235 -10.51 4.43 -4.59
N VAL A 236 -9.74 3.43 -4.17
CA VAL A 236 -8.33 3.23 -4.54
C VAL A 236 -8.19 1.86 -5.19
N PHE A 237 -7.71 1.81 -6.43
CA PHE A 237 -7.52 0.57 -7.19
C PHE A 237 -6.06 0.16 -7.22
N GLY A 238 -5.67 -0.76 -6.33
CA GLY A 238 -4.33 -1.30 -6.18
C GLY A 238 -4.04 -2.39 -7.23
N THR A 239 -3.62 -2.01 -8.43
CA THR A 239 -3.33 -2.95 -9.52
C THR A 239 -2.29 -2.44 -10.53
N HIS A 240 -1.41 -3.34 -10.98
CA HIS A 240 -0.50 -3.12 -12.12
C HIS A 240 -1.02 -3.70 -13.44
N ASP A 241 -2.23 -4.26 -13.41
CA ASP A 241 -2.89 -4.91 -14.55
C ASP A 241 -3.60 -3.83 -15.37
N ASP A 242 -3.04 -3.48 -16.52
CA ASP A 242 -3.54 -2.44 -17.44
C ASP A 242 -4.91 -2.80 -18.02
N ARG A 243 -5.21 -4.09 -18.22
CA ARG A 243 -6.55 -4.55 -18.64
C ARG A 243 -7.61 -4.26 -17.59
N LEU A 244 -7.31 -4.54 -16.31
CA LEU A 244 -8.23 -4.21 -15.22
C LEU A 244 -8.37 -2.70 -15.05
N ALA A 245 -7.27 -1.95 -15.12
CA ALA A 245 -7.31 -0.49 -15.02
C ALA A 245 -8.15 0.13 -16.15
N GLY A 246 -8.00 -0.37 -17.40
CA GLY A 246 -8.83 0.06 -18.53
C GLY A 246 -10.32 -0.19 -18.31
N ALA A 247 -10.69 -1.40 -17.88
CA ALA A 247 -12.09 -1.73 -17.59
C ALA A 247 -12.69 -0.85 -16.47
N ILE A 248 -11.90 -0.52 -15.44
CA ILE A 248 -12.32 0.38 -14.35
C ILE A 248 -12.49 1.81 -14.85
N ILE A 249 -11.61 2.27 -15.74
CA ILE A 249 -11.71 3.59 -16.38
C ILE A 249 -13.02 3.70 -17.16
N ASP A 250 -13.34 2.70 -17.98
CA ASP A 250 -14.56 2.70 -18.78
C ASP A 250 -15.81 2.66 -17.88
N LEU A 251 -15.79 1.81 -16.85
CA LEU A 251 -16.86 1.73 -15.86
C LEU A 251 -17.04 3.04 -15.08
N ALA A 252 -15.95 3.70 -14.68
CA ALA A 252 -16.00 4.98 -14.01
C ALA A 252 -16.62 6.06 -14.89
N ARG A 253 -16.27 6.10 -16.19
CA ARG A 253 -16.88 7.03 -17.16
C ARG A 253 -18.37 6.77 -17.32
N GLU A 254 -18.76 5.51 -17.52
CA GLU A 254 -20.16 5.10 -17.66
C GLU A 254 -21.00 5.54 -16.44
N ARG A 255 -20.43 5.45 -15.24
CA ARG A 255 -21.12 5.77 -13.99
C ARG A 255 -20.92 7.22 -13.53
N GLY A 256 -20.29 8.06 -14.35
CA GLY A 256 -20.09 9.48 -14.07
C GLY A 256 -19.18 9.74 -12.87
N TRP A 257 -18.13 8.94 -12.67
CA TRP A 257 -17.04 9.21 -11.72
C TRP A 257 -15.95 10.04 -12.41
N PRO A 258 -15.70 11.29 -11.97
CA PRO A 258 -14.61 12.10 -12.49
C PRO A 258 -13.25 11.44 -12.25
N ALA A 259 -12.29 11.60 -13.17
CA ALA A 259 -10.95 11.01 -13.05
C ALA A 259 -10.20 11.40 -11.76
N GLY A 260 -10.52 12.56 -11.18
CA GLY A 260 -9.95 13.04 -9.91
C GLY A 260 -10.64 12.51 -8.63
N SER A 261 -11.72 11.74 -8.77
CA SER A 261 -12.55 11.29 -7.62
C SER A 261 -12.21 9.89 -7.12
N PHE A 262 -11.28 9.20 -7.79
CA PHE A 262 -10.67 7.94 -7.37
C PHE A 262 -9.18 7.98 -7.71
N GLU A 263 -8.41 6.97 -7.29
CA GLU A 263 -7.01 6.84 -7.68
C GLU A 263 -6.61 5.40 -8.01
N PHE A 264 -5.58 5.26 -8.84
CA PHE A 264 -4.86 4.01 -9.02
C PHE A 264 -3.66 3.99 -8.09
N GLU A 265 -3.44 2.88 -7.41
CA GLU A 265 -2.25 2.70 -6.60
C GLU A 265 -1.39 1.54 -7.10
N MET A 266 -0.08 1.76 -7.14
CA MET A 266 0.89 0.78 -7.62
C MET A 266 2.11 0.74 -6.71
N LEU A 267 2.74 -0.42 -6.59
CA LEU A 267 4.05 -0.51 -5.96
C LEU A 267 5.08 0.38 -6.66
N TYR A 268 5.88 1.10 -5.87
CA TYR A 268 7.06 1.81 -6.36
C TYR A 268 8.02 0.86 -7.10
N GLY A 269 8.58 1.33 -8.23
CA GLY A 269 9.48 0.53 -9.06
C GLY A 269 8.83 -0.50 -9.97
N VAL A 270 7.50 -0.62 -9.97
CA VAL A 270 6.77 -1.58 -10.80
C VAL A 270 5.91 -0.85 -11.83
N ARG A 271 6.20 -1.09 -13.12
CA ARG A 271 5.51 -0.46 -14.27
C ARG A 271 5.47 1.08 -14.19
N PRO A 272 6.61 1.77 -14.03
CA PRO A 272 6.65 3.25 -13.98
C PRO A 272 6.13 3.88 -15.27
N ASP A 273 6.32 3.20 -16.42
CA ASP A 273 5.71 3.54 -17.70
C ASP A 273 4.21 3.72 -17.58
N TRP A 274 3.55 2.79 -16.89
CA TRP A 274 2.11 2.79 -16.72
C TRP A 274 1.63 3.79 -15.67
N GLN A 275 2.38 3.97 -14.59
CA GLN A 275 2.10 5.00 -13.58
C GLN A 275 2.10 6.40 -14.22
N ILE A 276 3.11 6.70 -15.04
CA ILE A 276 3.23 7.97 -15.76
C ILE A 276 2.12 8.11 -16.82
N ALA A 277 1.81 7.04 -17.56
CA ALA A 277 0.75 7.05 -18.55
C ALA A 277 -0.63 7.38 -17.92
N LEU A 278 -0.99 6.77 -16.79
CA LEU A 278 -2.24 7.06 -16.09
C LEU A 278 -2.32 8.52 -15.60
N ARG A 279 -1.21 9.08 -15.09
CA ARG A 279 -1.15 10.51 -14.72
C ARG A 279 -1.36 11.41 -15.93
N ARG A 280 -0.73 11.11 -17.06
CA ARG A 280 -0.92 11.85 -18.32
C ARG A 280 -2.36 11.77 -18.85
N LEU A 281 -3.06 10.68 -18.57
CA LEU A 281 -4.49 10.52 -18.86
C LEU A 281 -5.41 11.27 -17.87
N GLY A 282 -4.84 11.96 -16.86
CA GLY A 282 -5.59 12.79 -15.91
C GLY A 282 -6.08 12.05 -14.65
N TYR A 283 -5.76 10.77 -14.48
CA TYR A 283 -6.13 10.01 -13.28
C TYR A 283 -5.19 10.29 -12.13
N ASN A 284 -5.67 10.27 -10.89
CA ASN A 284 -4.78 10.27 -9.73
C ASN A 284 -4.00 8.95 -9.68
N VAL A 285 -2.70 9.05 -9.42
CA VAL A 285 -1.83 7.88 -9.21
C VAL A 285 -1.04 8.07 -7.93
N ARG A 286 -1.06 7.03 -7.09
CA ARG A 286 -0.24 6.93 -5.90
C ARG A 286 0.70 5.73 -6.01
N VAL A 287 1.93 5.88 -5.53
CA VAL A 287 2.82 4.75 -5.33
C VAL A 287 2.83 4.31 -3.88
N TYR A 288 2.67 3.03 -3.65
CA TYR A 288 3.02 2.42 -2.38
C TYR A 288 4.56 2.42 -2.29
N LEU A 289 5.10 3.17 -1.33
CA LEU A 289 6.51 3.52 -1.21
C LEU A 289 7.09 2.94 0.10
N PRO A 290 7.62 1.72 0.06
CA PRO A 290 8.30 1.11 1.20
C PRO A 290 9.57 1.86 1.56
N PHE A 291 9.93 1.96 2.83
CA PHE A 291 11.21 2.52 3.29
C PHE A 291 11.71 1.81 4.55
N GLY A 292 13.02 1.90 4.81
CA GLY A 292 13.65 1.25 5.97
C GLY A 292 14.80 0.32 5.58
N ALA A 293 15.66 0.02 6.55
CA ALA A 293 16.87 -0.77 6.34
C ALA A 293 16.60 -2.25 6.00
N ASP A 294 15.49 -2.83 6.48
CA ASP A 294 15.15 -4.25 6.30
C ASP A 294 14.37 -4.52 5.01
N TRP A 295 14.84 -3.95 3.92
CA TRP A 295 14.17 -4.06 2.63
C TRP A 295 14.26 -5.43 1.97
N TRP A 296 15.26 -6.23 2.35
CA TRP A 296 15.63 -7.45 1.65
C TRP A 296 14.53 -8.53 1.63
N PRO A 297 13.88 -8.89 2.77
CA PRO A 297 12.77 -9.83 2.76
C PRO A 297 11.58 -9.35 1.91
N TYR A 298 11.32 -8.04 1.91
CA TYR A 298 10.27 -7.42 1.11
C TYR A 298 10.56 -7.54 -0.39
N ALA A 299 11.76 -7.15 -0.82
CA ALA A 299 12.15 -7.20 -2.23
C ALA A 299 12.15 -8.63 -2.80
N ILE A 300 12.64 -9.62 -2.04
CA ILE A 300 12.58 -11.04 -2.47
C ILE A 300 11.14 -11.50 -2.66
N ARG A 301 10.23 -11.14 -1.74
CA ARG A 301 8.82 -11.53 -1.84
C ARG A 301 8.20 -10.96 -3.11
N ARG A 302 8.45 -9.68 -3.42
CA ARG A 302 7.98 -8.99 -4.64
C ARG A 302 8.55 -9.58 -5.93
N VAL A 303 9.79 -10.07 -5.87
CA VAL A 303 10.44 -10.79 -6.97
C VAL A 303 9.80 -12.17 -7.17
N GLY A 304 9.55 -12.89 -6.07
CA GLY A 304 8.98 -14.24 -6.11
C GLY A 304 7.52 -14.30 -6.54
N GLU A 305 6.78 -13.18 -6.42
CA GLU A 305 5.38 -13.06 -6.80
C GLU A 305 5.14 -13.08 -8.33
N ASN A 306 6.15 -12.82 -9.17
CA ASN A 306 6.02 -12.94 -10.63
C ASN A 306 7.37 -13.30 -11.31
N PRO A 307 7.47 -14.40 -12.08
CA PRO A 307 8.69 -14.75 -12.83
C PRO A 307 9.18 -13.66 -13.79
N ARG A 308 8.29 -12.79 -14.30
CA ARG A 308 8.69 -11.62 -15.09
C ARG A 308 9.48 -10.59 -14.27
N ASN A 309 9.23 -10.49 -12.96
CA ASN A 309 10.02 -9.66 -12.04
C ASN A 309 11.44 -10.22 -11.85
N ALA A 310 11.62 -11.54 -11.95
CA ALA A 310 12.94 -12.18 -11.93
C ALA A 310 13.78 -11.89 -13.19
N TRP A 311 13.14 -11.76 -14.37
CA TRP A 311 13.83 -11.31 -15.58
C TRP A 311 14.19 -9.81 -15.53
N LEU A 312 13.32 -8.99 -14.91
CA LEU A 312 13.59 -7.58 -14.65
C LEU A 312 14.77 -7.36 -13.68
N LEU A 313 14.91 -8.23 -12.67
CA LEU A 313 16.09 -8.32 -11.80
C LEU A 313 17.38 -8.56 -12.60
N ALA A 314 17.39 -9.57 -13.46
CA ALA A 314 18.54 -9.92 -14.28
C ALA A 314 18.98 -8.77 -15.21
N ARG A 315 18.03 -7.93 -15.65
CA ARG A 315 18.32 -6.73 -16.47
C ARG A 315 18.82 -5.55 -15.65
N SER A 316 18.36 -5.38 -14.41
CA SER A 316 18.81 -4.29 -13.52
C SER A 316 20.23 -4.46 -12.99
N LEU A 317 20.77 -5.68 -13.00
CA LEU A 317 22.19 -5.96 -12.74
C LEU A 317 23.13 -5.39 -13.81
N LYS A 318 22.59 -4.84 -14.92
CA LYS A 318 23.36 -4.30 -16.05
C LYS A 318 23.12 -2.80 -16.33
N SER A 319 22.34 -2.07 -15.53
CA SER A 319 22.03 -0.65 -15.80
C SER A 319 22.16 0.23 -14.55
N ASP A 320 23.12 1.15 -14.56
CA ASP A 320 23.39 2.14 -13.50
C ASP A 320 22.49 3.39 -13.56
N GLY A 321 21.21 3.23 -13.94
CA GLY A 321 20.29 4.35 -14.16
C GLY A 321 19.19 4.46 -13.09
N HIS A 322 18.91 5.69 -12.65
CA HIS A 322 17.70 6.03 -11.90
C HIS A 322 16.45 5.58 -12.68
N TYR A 323 15.61 4.75 -12.07
CA TYR A 323 14.56 4.01 -12.77
C TYR A 323 13.33 4.84 -13.18
N PHE A 324 13.19 6.05 -12.62
CA PHE A 324 12.17 7.03 -13.02
C PHE A 324 12.73 8.14 -13.94
N GLY A 325 13.99 8.00 -14.39
CA GLY A 325 14.73 9.11 -15.00
C GLY A 325 15.50 9.87 -13.93
#